data_AF-A0AA51INN3-F1
#
_entry.id   AF-A0AA51INN3-F1
#
_cell.length_a   1.000
_cell.length_b   1.000
_cell.length_c   1.000
_cell.angle_alpha   90.00
_cell.angle_beta   90.00
_cell.angle_gamma   90.00
#
_symmetry.space_group_name_H-M   'P 1'
#
loop_
_entity.id
_entity.type
_entity.pdbx_description
1 polymer ?
#
loop_
_entity_poly.entity_id
_entity_poly.type
_entity_poly.pdbx_seq_one_letter_code
_entity_poly.pdbx_strand_id
1 'polypeptide(L)' 'RDDCLYENEDVQEALRRLPDHVVDERNFRMIRAIQLSLQKTILPKEEWTKYE' A
#
# COMPACT_ATOMS: atom_id res chain seq x y z
N ARG A 1 -3.06 3.87 5.22
CA ARG A 1 -4.52 3.63 5.37
C ARG A 1 -5.14 3.28 4.04
N ASP A 2 -4.93 4.10 3.00
CA ASP A 2 -5.61 3.96 1.72
C ASP A 2 -5.17 2.72 0.92
N ASP A 3 -3.97 2.20 1.19
CA ASP A 3 -3.48 0.94 0.63
C ASP A 3 -4.35 -0.29 1.00
N CYS A 4 -5.21 -0.20 2.01
CA CYS A 4 -6.06 -1.30 2.49
C CYS A 4 -7.53 -1.21 2.05
N LEU A 5 -7.88 -0.27 1.16
CA LEU A 5 -9.25 -0.16 0.62
C LEU A 5 -9.56 -1.30 -0.36
N TYR A 6 -10.81 -1.74 -0.39
CA TYR A 6 -11.28 -2.64 -1.44
C TYR A 6 -11.37 -1.88 -2.77
N GLU A 7 -10.72 -2.41 -3.82
CA GLU A 7 -10.68 -1.78 -5.14
C GLU A 7 -11.99 -1.99 -5.91
N ASN A 8 -13.02 -1.20 -5.55
CA ASN A 8 -14.22 -1.04 -6.36
C ASN A 8 -13.98 -0.03 -7.52
N GLU A 9 -14.99 0.19 -8.36
CA GLU A 9 -14.89 1.08 -9.53
C GLU A 9 -14.45 2.51 -9.17
N ASP A 10 -14.97 3.06 -8.06
CA ASP A 10 -14.60 4.40 -7.57
C ASP A 10 -13.13 4.49 -7.17
N VAL A 11 -12.62 3.47 -6.48
CA VAL A 11 -11.22 3.40 -6.06
C VAL A 11 -10.30 3.22 -7.27
N GLN A 12 -10.69 2.40 -8.25
CA GLN A 12 -9.93 2.23 -9.49
C GLN A 12 -9.81 3.55 -10.27
N GLU A 13 -10.90 4.30 -10.40
CA GLU A 13 -10.89 5.61 -11.04
C GLU A 13 -10.08 6.65 -10.24
N ALA A 14 -10.13 6.60 -8.91
CA ALA A 14 -9.28 7.44 -8.07
C ALA A 14 -7.79 7.14 -8.28
N LEU A 15 -7.40 5.87 -8.35
CA LEU A 15 -6.02 5.45 -8.62
C LEU A 15 -5.55 5.94 -10.01
N ARG A 16 -6.42 5.88 -11.03
CA ARG A 16 -6.11 6.37 -12.39
C ARG A 16 -5.84 7.88 -12.44
N ARG A 17 -6.40 8.66 -11.50
CA ARG A 17 -6.25 10.12 -11.44
C ARG A 17 -5.01 10.58 -10.67
N LEU A 18 -4.39 9.69 -9.89
CA LEU A 18 -3.20 10.03 -9.13
C LEU A 18 -1.98 10.17 -10.05
N PRO A 19 -0.97 10.98 -9.66
CA PRO A 19 0.30 11.00 -10.35
C PRO A 19 0.98 9.62 -10.33
N ASP A 20 1.64 9.25 -11.43
CA ASP A 20 2.25 7.92 -11.61
C ASP A 20 3.17 7.52 -10.43
N HIS A 21 4.03 8.43 -9.96
CA HIS A 21 4.95 8.14 -8.85
C HIS A 21 4.23 7.75 -7.55
N VAL A 22 3.04 8.32 -7.28
CA VAL A 22 2.25 7.97 -6.08
C VAL A 22 1.67 6.56 -6.22
N VAL A 23 1.25 6.18 -7.42
CA VAL A 23 0.77 4.83 -7.74
C VAL A 23 1.90 3.82 -7.63
N ASP A 24 3.10 4.15 -8.12
CA ASP A 24 4.27 3.30 -8.00
C ASP A 24 4.69 3.08 -6.53
N GLU A 25 4.69 4.13 -5.72
CA GLU A 25 4.95 4.03 -4.28
C GLU A 25 3.92 3.16 -3.56
N ARG A 26 2.63 3.30 -3.90
CA ARG A 26 1.56 2.41 -3.41
C ARG A 26 1.86 0.96 -3.79
N ASN A 27 2.19 0.71 -5.04
CA ASN A 27 2.49 -0.63 -5.54
C ASN A 27 3.68 -1.25 -4.79
N PHE A 28 4.74 -0.47 -4.54
CA PHE A 28 5.87 -0.92 -3.74
C PHE A 28 5.46 -1.30 -2.31
N ARG A 29 4.66 -0.46 -1.63
CA ARG A 29 4.16 -0.76 -0.27
C ARG A 29 3.32 -2.04 -0.25
N MET A 30 2.46 -2.26 -1.25
CA MET A 30 1.64 -3.48 -1.37
C MET A 30 2.50 -4.72 -1.59
N ILE A 31 3.47 -4.69 -2.52
CA ILE A 31 4.38 -5.82 -2.77
C ILE A 31 5.14 -6.17 -1.49
N ARG A 32 5.67 -5.17 -0.78
CA ARG A 32 6.37 -5.36 0.49
C ARG A 32 5.48 -6.02 1.55
N ALA A 33 4.22 -5.56 1.68
CA ALA A 33 3.26 -6.15 2.62
C ALA A 33 2.92 -7.61 2.26
N ILE A 34 2.74 -7.91 0.98
CA ILE A 34 2.48 -9.27 0.49
C ILE A 34 3.67 -10.19 0.80
N GLN A 35 4.90 -9.71 0.57
CA GLN A 35 6.12 -10.48 0.86
C GLN A 35 6.22 -10.83 2.35
N LEU A 36 5.97 -9.88 3.24
CA LEU A 36 5.98 -10.12 4.69
C LEU A 36 4.88 -11.11 5.10
N SER A 37 3.69 -10.97 4.51
CA SER A 37 2.56 -11.90 4.74
C SER A 37 2.87 -13.32 4.27
N LEU A 38 3.58 -13.48 3.15
CA LEU A 38 4.05 -14.77 2.65
C LEU A 38 5.04 -15.41 3.64
N GLN A 39 5.98 -14.62 4.16
CA GLN A 39 7.01 -15.06 5.10
C GLN A 39 6.50 -15.23 6.53
N LYS A 40 5.26 -14.82 6.83
CA LYS A 40 4.69 -14.79 8.19
C LYS A 40 5.54 -13.96 9.17
N THR A 41 6.11 -12.88 8.65
CA THR A 41 6.91 -11.91 9.40
C THR A 41 6.26 -10.53 9.33
N ILE A 42 6.79 -9.59 10.11
CA ILE A 42 6.34 -8.20 10.14
C ILE A 42 7.54 -7.27 9.96
N LEU A 43 7.27 -6.00 9.66
CA LEU A 43 8.32 -4.99 9.61
C LEU A 43 8.98 -4.80 10.99
N PRO A 44 10.27 -4.41 11.03
CA PRO A 44 10.89 -3.81 12.21
C PRO A 44 10.03 -2.66 12.77
N LYS A 45 10.05 -2.49 14.09
CA LYS A 45 9.17 -1.55 14.80
C LYS A 45 9.40 -0.10 14.39
N GLU A 46 10.63 0.21 13.99
CA GLU A 46 11.10 1.52 13.56
C GLU A 46 10.51 1.93 12.20
N GLU A 47 10.09 0.95 11.39
CA GLU A 47 9.53 1.13 10.05
C GLU A 47 7.99 1.09 10.03
N TRP A 48 7.36 1.00 11.20
CA TRP A 48 5.90 1.01 11.28
C TRP A 48 5.36 2.39 10.92
N THR A 49 4.30 2.39 10.11
CA THR A 49 3.58 3.63 9.78
C THR A 49 3.11 4.28 11.07
N LYS A 50 3.55 5.51 11.30
CA LYS A 50 3.10 6.34 12.42
C LYS A 50 1.69 6.86 12.17
N TYR A 51 0.96 7.14 13.23
CA TYR A 51 -0.41 7.64 13.15
C TYR A 51 -0.48 9.17 12.92
N GLU A 52 0.57 9.88 13.34
CA GLU A 52 0.71 11.34 13.24
C GLU A 52 0.76 11.85 11.79
#